data_AF-A0A961ZIL7-F1
#
_entry.id   AF-A0A961ZIL7-F1
#
_cell.length_a   1.000
_cell.length_b   1.000
_cell.length_c   1.000
_cell.angle_alpha   90.00
_cell.angle_beta   90.00
_cell.angle_gamma   90.00
#
_symmetry.space_group_name_H-M   'P 1'
#
loop_
_entity.id
_entity.type
_entity.pdbx_description
1 polymer ?
#
loop_
_entity_poly.entity_id
_entity_poly.type
_entity_poly.pdbx_seq_one_letter_code
_entity_poly.pdbx_strand_id
1 'polypeptide(L)'
;MAAIWLGIGAAAAIAAVAATAVQSSVAQAADGNRSSYGVTPPTEAAPTATAPRVTEAGDGRQTTGQTTDQRTGQTTGQNARQNGSETAGARRAAAGNLVGHGGPIKALAVDAERGRVLSGSFDYAMTAWDVTGEAPRELHRFAEHDGAVNAVAFLPDGRRAIAAGDDGSVTLWALDTGKRLHRFTGHTAKINHVSVSDDGRWAVTSSWDRTARVWDLEKLAAGPVLEGHKGPVNAAVFSADATGVYTASYDGTIGYFQREDGDFVRPVAQHGWGINVLARLPGGEHLVFGALNGAIKVVDGATGKDIRELEAFERPVLSVAVVAKPGLVALGGADGTIRVLRLADWSVIETYQNPYGPVWALAFAPGGTALYFGGLDDFVTLWQITPRAPFEHVENAFPRRFQLTGATDDPIAKGEIQFARKCSVCHTLKPDGRNRAGPTLHNIFGRRIATVDGYPYSKGLRELDIVWTEETVAKLFELGPDKFTPGSKMPLQKMTNPEQRAALIAFLKVATTGDGAALPDEKADRNEKAERGSP
;
A
#
# COMPACT_ATOMS: atom_id res chain seq x y z
N MET A 1 28.77 30.21 14.94
CA MET A 1 27.49 29.49 15.18
C MET A 1 27.09 28.65 13.97
N ALA A 2 28.09 27.96 13.40
CA ALA A 2 27.91 26.76 12.62
C ALA A 2 27.82 25.60 13.62
N ALA A 3 26.67 24.94 13.67
CA ALA A 3 26.36 23.65 14.32
C ALA A 3 24.85 23.63 14.65
N ILE A 4 24.00 23.45 13.62
CA ILE A 4 22.60 22.95 13.61
C ILE A 4 22.25 22.94 12.10
N TRP A 5 22.93 22.10 11.33
CA TRP A 5 22.66 21.86 9.91
C TRP A 5 23.06 20.42 9.63
N LEU A 6 22.05 19.56 9.44
CA LEU A 6 22.04 18.20 8.85
C LEU A 6 20.91 17.41 9.55
N GLY A 7 19.75 17.28 8.91
CA GLY A 7 18.68 16.41 9.44
C GLY A 7 17.24 16.68 9.00
N ILE A 8 16.99 17.62 8.09
CA ILE A 8 15.61 17.99 7.71
C ILE A 8 15.51 18.14 6.19
N GLY A 9 15.28 17.03 5.48
CA GLY A 9 15.21 17.04 4.02
C GLY A 9 15.04 15.67 3.37
N ALA A 10 14.05 14.88 3.80
CA ALA A 10 13.70 13.62 3.10
C ALA A 10 12.21 13.23 3.23
N ALA A 11 11.45 13.82 4.16
CA ALA A 11 10.05 13.48 4.42
C ALA A 11 9.07 13.89 3.31
N ALA A 12 9.36 14.96 2.56
CA ALA A 12 8.56 15.41 1.43
C ALA A 12 9.07 14.86 0.08
N ALA A 13 10.30 14.31 0.06
CA ALA A 13 10.98 13.98 -1.17
C ALA A 13 10.52 12.64 -1.77
N ILE A 14 10.05 11.63 -1.02
CA ILE A 14 9.67 10.35 -1.65
C ILE A 14 8.21 10.36 -2.15
N ALA A 15 7.29 11.04 -1.46
CA ALA A 15 5.94 11.26 -1.98
C ALA A 15 5.94 12.24 -3.18
N ALA A 16 6.84 13.24 -3.18
CA ALA A 16 7.00 14.14 -4.31
C ALA A 16 7.82 13.51 -5.45
N VAL A 17 8.94 12.82 -5.21
CA VAL A 17 9.79 12.23 -6.27
C VAL A 17 9.10 11.06 -6.98
N ALA A 18 8.27 10.27 -6.30
CA ALA A 18 7.43 9.26 -6.97
C ALA A 18 6.38 9.91 -7.89
N ALA A 19 5.80 11.05 -7.50
CA ALA A 19 4.86 11.81 -8.33
C ALA A 19 5.56 12.62 -9.45
N THR A 20 6.80 13.07 -9.24
CA THR A 20 7.57 13.86 -10.21
C THR A 20 8.27 12.98 -11.26
N ALA A 21 8.70 11.75 -10.89
CA ALA A 21 9.31 10.79 -11.81
C ALA A 21 8.32 10.25 -12.87
N VAL A 22 7.03 10.23 -12.55
CA VAL A 22 5.95 9.90 -13.51
C VAL A 22 5.70 11.06 -14.48
N GLN A 23 6.01 12.32 -14.10
CA GLN A 23 5.86 13.47 -15.00
C GLN A 23 7.06 13.66 -15.95
N SER A 24 8.26 13.25 -15.56
CA SER A 24 9.46 13.45 -16.39
C SER A 24 9.61 12.42 -17.52
N SER A 25 9.09 11.19 -17.38
CA SER A 25 9.18 10.16 -18.42
C SER A 25 8.24 10.38 -19.61
N VAL A 26 7.15 11.14 -19.41
CA VAL A 26 6.18 11.48 -20.48
C VAL A 26 6.67 12.66 -21.33
N ALA A 27 7.47 13.57 -20.74
CA ALA A 27 7.97 14.76 -21.44
C ALA A 27 9.27 14.52 -22.25
N GLN A 28 10.09 13.53 -21.88
CA GLN A 28 11.33 13.22 -22.61
C GLN A 28 11.15 12.34 -23.85
N ALA A 29 9.95 11.80 -24.09
CA ALA A 29 9.65 11.03 -25.31
C ALA A 29 9.21 11.92 -26.51
N ALA A 30 9.11 13.24 -26.33
CA ALA A 30 8.48 14.12 -27.33
C ALA A 30 9.40 15.17 -27.99
N ASP A 31 10.63 15.43 -27.53
CA ASP A 31 11.48 16.46 -28.16
C ASP A 31 13.00 16.20 -28.03
N GLY A 32 13.70 16.20 -29.18
CA GLY A 32 15.18 16.35 -29.27
C GLY A 32 15.94 15.10 -29.73
N ASN A 33 15.94 14.73 -31.02
CA ASN A 33 16.79 15.23 -32.11
C ASN A 33 18.19 14.55 -32.25
N ARG A 34 18.31 13.84 -33.38
CA ARG A 34 19.46 13.63 -34.29
C ARG A 34 20.89 13.86 -33.73
N SER A 35 21.71 12.81 -33.79
CA SER A 35 22.98 12.83 -34.55
C SER A 35 23.53 11.40 -34.76
N SER A 36 23.71 11.04 -36.03
CA SER A 36 24.71 10.15 -36.64
C SER A 36 25.49 9.18 -35.75
N TYR A 37 25.40 7.87 -36.03
CA TYR A 37 26.54 7.03 -36.43
C TYR A 37 26.00 5.82 -37.20
N GLY A 38 26.46 5.67 -38.44
CA GLY A 38 26.02 4.62 -39.34
C GLY A 38 26.76 3.31 -39.12
N VAL A 39 26.03 2.20 -39.29
CA VAL A 39 26.57 0.94 -39.81
C VAL A 39 25.47 0.33 -40.69
N THR A 40 25.80 0.09 -41.95
CA THR A 40 24.98 -0.60 -42.98
C THR A 40 24.61 -2.03 -42.58
N PRO A 41 23.42 -2.53 -42.95
CA PRO A 41 23.03 -3.92 -42.70
C PRO A 41 23.53 -4.84 -43.84
N PRO A 42 23.82 -6.11 -43.58
CA PRO A 42 23.80 -7.13 -44.61
C PRO A 42 22.42 -7.83 -44.67
N THR A 43 21.97 -7.94 -45.91
CA THR A 43 20.78 -8.60 -46.46
C THR A 43 20.73 -10.11 -46.26
N GLU A 44 19.49 -10.61 -46.34
CA GLU A 44 19.02 -12.01 -46.36
C GLU A 44 19.88 -13.01 -47.15
N ALA A 45 19.91 -14.26 -46.64
CA ALA A 45 19.62 -15.46 -47.44
C ALA A 45 19.41 -16.68 -46.52
N ALA A 46 18.22 -17.28 -46.57
CA ALA A 46 18.01 -18.71 -46.33
C ALA A 46 18.08 -19.41 -47.72
N PRO A 47 18.49 -20.71 -47.85
CA PRO A 47 17.59 -21.80 -47.47
C PRO A 47 18.23 -23.17 -47.08
N THR A 48 17.36 -24.06 -46.57
CA THR A 48 17.33 -25.55 -46.67
C THR A 48 18.52 -26.39 -46.16
N ALA A 49 18.25 -27.32 -45.23
CA ALA A 49 18.22 -28.77 -45.53
C ALA A 49 17.93 -29.67 -44.30
N THR A 50 17.07 -30.66 -44.54
CA THR A 50 17.09 -32.08 -44.08
C THR A 50 16.94 -32.45 -42.59
N ALA A 51 15.83 -33.13 -42.31
CA ALA A 51 15.65 -34.10 -41.22
C ALA A 51 16.01 -35.53 -41.69
N PRO A 52 16.38 -36.46 -40.79
CA PRO A 52 16.41 -37.88 -41.09
C PRO A 52 15.16 -38.63 -40.60
N ARG A 53 14.74 -39.58 -41.43
CA ARG A 53 13.77 -40.67 -41.22
C ARG A 53 14.26 -41.69 -40.19
N VAL A 54 13.31 -42.28 -39.45
CA VAL A 54 13.30 -43.71 -39.10
C VAL A 54 11.88 -44.26 -39.34
N THR A 55 11.82 -45.55 -39.60
CA THR A 55 10.93 -46.35 -40.44
C THR A 55 9.62 -46.83 -39.81
N GLU A 56 8.72 -47.22 -40.71
CA GLU A 56 7.41 -47.86 -40.59
C GLU A 56 7.39 -49.22 -39.88
N ALA A 57 6.24 -49.56 -39.30
CA ALA A 57 5.39 -50.73 -39.60
C ALA A 57 4.18 -50.67 -38.63
N GLY A 58 2.92 -50.90 -38.97
CA GLY A 58 2.27 -51.54 -40.11
C GLY A 58 1.00 -52.21 -39.58
N ASP A 59 -0.06 -52.22 -40.38
CA ASP A 59 -1.39 -52.83 -40.20
C ASP A 59 -2.35 -52.21 -39.15
N GLY A 60 -3.57 -51.77 -39.47
CA GLY A 60 -4.40 -51.96 -40.65
C GLY A 60 -5.61 -52.85 -40.34
N ARG A 61 -6.75 -52.25 -39.92
CA ARG A 61 -8.08 -52.61 -40.44
C ARG A 61 -9.20 -51.69 -39.93
N GLN A 62 -9.84 -51.02 -40.90
CA GLN A 62 -11.26 -50.61 -40.91
C GLN A 62 -12.15 -51.87 -40.80
N THR A 63 -13.45 -51.90 -40.49
CA THR A 63 -14.67 -51.10 -40.76
C THR A 63 -15.74 -51.64 -39.78
N THR A 64 -16.75 -50.91 -39.29
CA THR A 64 -18.13 -50.69 -39.79
C THR A 64 -18.86 -49.99 -38.61
N GLY A 65 -19.86 -49.10 -38.68
CA GLY A 65 -20.87 -48.79 -39.69
C GLY A 65 -22.26 -49.22 -39.18
N GLN A 66 -23.19 -48.25 -39.02
CA GLN A 66 -24.67 -48.32 -38.83
C GLN A 66 -25.21 -48.00 -37.40
N THR A 67 -25.80 -46.82 -37.13
CA THR A 67 -27.20 -46.30 -37.37
C THR A 67 -28.26 -47.08 -36.57
N THR A 68 -29.11 -46.51 -35.70
CA THR A 68 -30.22 -45.51 -35.87
C THR A 68 -30.73 -45.14 -34.46
N ASP A 69 -30.93 -43.86 -34.07
CA ASP A 69 -32.09 -42.96 -34.25
C ASP A 69 -33.25 -43.10 -33.21
N GLN A 70 -33.77 -41.93 -32.81
CA GLN A 70 -35.08 -41.60 -32.18
C GLN A 70 -35.30 -41.51 -30.64
N ARG A 71 -35.32 -40.23 -30.21
CA ARG A 71 -36.47 -39.44 -29.66
C ARG A 71 -37.08 -39.71 -28.27
N THR A 72 -37.28 -38.56 -27.60
CA THR A 72 -38.32 -38.15 -26.62
C THR A 72 -38.24 -38.59 -25.16
N GLY A 73 -38.44 -37.61 -24.26
CA GLY A 73 -38.90 -37.86 -22.88
C GLY A 73 -38.39 -36.87 -21.83
N GLN A 74 -39.07 -35.74 -21.65
CA GLN A 74 -39.06 -34.98 -20.39
C GLN A 74 -39.54 -35.89 -19.26
N THR A 75 -38.90 -35.88 -18.08
CA THR A 75 -39.52 -35.43 -16.82
C THR A 75 -38.58 -35.61 -15.61
N THR A 76 -38.57 -34.56 -14.80
CA THR A 76 -38.32 -34.47 -13.36
C THR A 76 -38.31 -35.77 -12.55
N GLY A 77 -37.24 -35.97 -11.76
CA GLY A 77 -37.18 -37.00 -10.73
C GLY A 77 -36.13 -36.68 -9.67
N GLN A 78 -36.60 -36.55 -8.43
CA GLN A 78 -35.80 -36.29 -7.22
C GLN A 78 -34.86 -37.45 -6.86
N ASN A 79 -33.75 -37.09 -6.22
CA ASN A 79 -32.97 -37.84 -5.22
C ASN A 79 -32.46 -39.25 -5.55
N ALA A 80 -31.14 -39.35 -5.77
CA ALA A 80 -30.37 -40.50 -5.31
C ALA A 80 -29.02 -40.04 -4.74
N ARG A 81 -28.79 -40.43 -3.48
CA ARG A 81 -27.56 -40.24 -2.71
C ARG A 81 -26.37 -40.88 -3.43
N GLN A 82 -25.25 -40.17 -3.49
CA GLN A 82 -23.93 -40.80 -3.48
C GLN A 82 -23.10 -40.17 -2.37
N ASN A 83 -22.87 -40.96 -1.32
CA ASN A 83 -21.85 -40.69 -0.31
C ASN A 83 -20.48 -40.78 -0.98
N GLY A 84 -19.77 -39.67 -1.04
CA GLY A 84 -18.32 -39.61 -1.22
C GLY A 84 -17.78 -38.65 -0.17
N SER A 85 -16.87 -39.14 0.67
CA SER A 85 -16.30 -38.42 1.81
C SER A 85 -15.73 -37.05 1.40
N GLU A 86 -16.42 -35.98 1.77
CA GLU A 86 -15.86 -34.64 1.74
C GLU A 86 -14.82 -34.53 2.86
N THR A 87 -13.55 -34.53 2.45
CA THR A 87 -12.45 -34.04 3.26
C THR A 87 -12.76 -32.60 3.64
N ALA A 88 -12.57 -32.27 4.93
CA ALA A 88 -12.87 -30.98 5.52
C ALA A 88 -12.40 -29.83 4.63
N GLY A 89 -13.37 -29.06 4.12
CA GLY A 89 -13.18 -28.03 3.12
C GLY A 89 -12.11 -27.03 3.51
N ALA A 90 -11.16 -26.82 2.59
CA ALA A 90 -10.37 -25.60 2.55
C ALA A 90 -11.36 -24.44 2.49
N ARG A 91 -11.54 -23.74 3.61
CA ARG A 91 -12.38 -22.54 3.67
C ARG A 91 -11.86 -21.58 2.60
N ARG A 92 -12.67 -21.35 1.58
CA ARG A 92 -12.37 -20.41 0.49
C ARG A 92 -12.20 -19.05 1.15
N ALA A 93 -11.04 -18.41 0.98
CA ALA A 93 -10.86 -17.03 1.42
C ALA A 93 -11.91 -16.15 0.74
N ALA A 94 -12.44 -15.16 1.46
CA ALA A 94 -13.40 -14.22 0.90
C ALA A 94 -12.87 -13.63 -0.41
N ALA A 95 -13.69 -13.63 -1.46
CA ALA A 95 -13.36 -13.04 -2.73
C ALA A 95 -13.59 -11.52 -2.64
N GLY A 96 -12.57 -10.72 -2.92
CA GLY A 96 -12.71 -9.29 -3.12
C GLY A 96 -11.76 -8.41 -2.31
N ASN A 97 -11.74 -7.14 -2.70
CA ASN A 97 -10.94 -6.09 -2.08
C ASN A 97 -11.51 -5.70 -0.70
N LEU A 98 -10.64 -5.28 0.23
CA LEU A 98 -11.07 -4.73 1.52
C LEU A 98 -11.33 -3.23 1.37
N VAL A 99 -12.61 -2.87 1.21
CA VAL A 99 -13.05 -1.50 0.92
C VAL A 99 -13.65 -0.86 2.17
N GLY A 100 -13.17 0.32 2.55
CA GLY A 100 -13.73 1.09 3.69
C GLY A 100 -12.80 2.20 4.21
N HIS A 101 -11.52 2.14 3.91
CA HIS A 101 -10.60 3.24 4.20
C HIS A 101 -10.89 4.47 3.32
N GLY A 102 -10.54 5.65 3.84
CA GLY A 102 -10.63 6.92 3.14
C GLY A 102 -9.30 7.39 2.55
N GLY A 103 -8.21 6.65 2.74
CA GLY A 103 -6.89 7.07 2.30
C GLY A 103 -5.95 5.89 2.03
N PRO A 104 -4.77 6.17 1.47
CA PRO A 104 -3.79 5.16 1.13
C PRO A 104 -3.54 4.11 2.21
N ILE A 105 -3.43 2.84 1.82
CA ILE A 105 -3.10 1.73 2.72
C ILE A 105 -1.60 1.70 2.98
N LYS A 106 -1.23 1.72 4.27
CA LYS A 106 0.16 1.81 4.74
C LYS A 106 0.67 0.55 5.41
N ALA A 107 -0.22 -0.25 5.99
CA ALA A 107 0.14 -1.46 6.73
C ALA A 107 -0.88 -2.57 6.55
N LEU A 108 -0.43 -3.82 6.58
CA LEU A 108 -1.26 -5.02 6.55
C LEU A 108 -0.70 -6.07 7.50
N ALA A 109 -1.59 -6.80 8.17
CA ALA A 109 -1.27 -8.01 8.92
C ALA A 109 -2.40 -9.03 8.77
N VAL A 110 -2.08 -10.32 8.77
CA VAL A 110 -3.06 -11.41 8.60
C VAL A 110 -2.96 -12.38 9.77
N ASP A 111 -4.11 -12.69 10.36
CA ASP A 111 -4.31 -13.84 11.26
C ASP A 111 -4.99 -14.94 10.45
N ALA A 112 -4.17 -15.84 9.91
CA ALA A 112 -4.64 -16.89 9.01
C ALA A 112 -5.51 -17.94 9.71
N GLU A 113 -5.26 -18.18 11.00
CA GLU A 113 -6.02 -19.18 11.78
C GLU A 113 -7.47 -18.75 11.96
N ARG A 114 -7.69 -17.46 12.21
CA ARG A 114 -9.02 -16.89 12.45
C ARG A 114 -9.62 -16.24 11.21
N GLY A 115 -8.89 -16.20 10.09
CA GLY A 115 -9.33 -15.58 8.84
C GLY A 115 -9.61 -14.09 9.00
N ARG A 116 -8.66 -13.35 9.60
CA ARG A 116 -8.78 -11.90 9.81
C ARG A 116 -7.62 -11.13 9.21
N VAL A 117 -7.89 -9.90 8.82
CA VAL A 117 -6.89 -8.96 8.30
C VAL A 117 -6.93 -7.67 9.13
N LEU A 118 -5.78 -7.06 9.40
CA LEU A 118 -5.69 -5.67 9.82
C LEU A 118 -5.16 -4.84 8.66
N SER A 119 -5.73 -3.66 8.46
CA SER A 119 -5.17 -2.63 7.57
C SER A 119 -4.98 -1.32 8.33
N GLY A 120 -3.81 -0.71 8.18
CA GLY A 120 -3.52 0.65 8.64
C GLY A 120 -3.51 1.61 7.45
N SER A 121 -4.04 2.82 7.63
CA SER A 121 -4.19 3.77 6.54
C SER A 121 -3.80 5.20 6.91
N PHE A 122 -3.55 5.99 5.87
CA PHE A 122 -3.41 7.44 5.93
C PHE A 122 -4.66 8.15 6.46
N ASP A 123 -5.81 7.46 6.51
CA ASP A 123 -7.03 8.00 7.12
C ASP A 123 -7.06 7.99 8.66
N TYR A 124 -5.92 7.66 9.27
CA TYR A 124 -5.67 7.65 10.72
C TYR A 124 -6.37 6.52 11.47
N ALA A 125 -6.86 5.52 10.74
CA ALA A 125 -7.47 4.35 11.33
C ALA A 125 -6.67 3.07 11.02
N MET A 126 -6.77 2.14 11.97
CA MET A 126 -6.67 0.73 11.69
C MET A 126 -8.08 0.16 11.49
N THR A 127 -8.27 -0.75 10.55
CA THR A 127 -9.51 -1.52 10.39
C THR A 127 -9.22 -3.01 10.52
N ALA A 128 -10.06 -3.73 11.27
CA ALA A 128 -10.06 -5.19 11.34
C ALA A 128 -11.15 -5.76 10.43
N TRP A 129 -10.79 -6.80 9.67
CA TRP A 129 -11.64 -7.43 8.68
C TRP A 129 -11.80 -8.92 8.97
N ASP A 130 -12.98 -9.44 8.68
CA ASP A 130 -13.28 -10.86 8.57
C ASP A 130 -13.27 -11.24 7.09
N VAL A 131 -12.46 -12.24 6.75
CA VAL A 131 -12.29 -12.75 5.38
C VAL A 131 -12.66 -14.23 5.26
N THR A 132 -13.52 -14.71 6.16
CA THR A 132 -13.98 -16.11 6.18
C THR A 132 -15.25 -16.37 5.36
N GLY A 133 -16.01 -15.31 5.05
CA GLY A 133 -17.27 -15.39 4.30
C GLY A 133 -17.10 -15.31 2.79
N GLU A 134 -18.20 -15.16 2.05
CA GLU A 134 -18.17 -14.98 0.59
C GLU A 134 -17.53 -13.64 0.18
N ALA A 135 -17.75 -12.60 0.98
CA ALA A 135 -17.18 -11.27 0.81
C ALA A 135 -16.52 -10.79 2.12
N PRO A 136 -15.49 -9.93 2.05
CA PRO A 136 -14.89 -9.36 3.24
C PRO A 136 -15.86 -8.50 4.02
N ARG A 137 -15.78 -8.55 5.35
CA ARG A 137 -16.62 -7.75 6.25
C ARG A 137 -15.76 -6.95 7.23
N GLU A 138 -16.05 -5.65 7.36
CA GLU A 138 -15.48 -4.83 8.42
C GLU A 138 -15.99 -5.30 9.79
N LEU A 139 -15.08 -5.62 10.71
CA LEU A 139 -15.39 -5.98 12.09
C LEU A 139 -15.40 -4.75 12.99
N HIS A 140 -14.29 -4.01 12.98
CA HIS A 140 -14.08 -2.82 13.80
C HIS A 140 -13.17 -1.84 13.09
N ARG A 141 -13.46 -0.55 13.26
CA ARG A 141 -12.60 0.56 12.86
C ARG A 141 -12.08 1.29 14.09
N PHE A 142 -10.76 1.45 14.17
CA PHE A 142 -10.04 2.00 15.30
C PHE A 142 -9.43 3.35 14.91
N ALA A 143 -10.18 4.44 15.12
CA ALA A 143 -9.86 5.80 14.64
C ALA A 143 -9.45 6.75 15.78
N GLU A 144 -8.49 6.35 16.61
CA GLU A 144 -7.97 7.17 17.73
C GLU A 144 -6.54 7.70 17.52
N HIS A 145 -5.91 7.44 16.36
CA HIS A 145 -4.62 8.04 16.03
C HIS A 145 -4.80 9.47 15.50
N ASP A 146 -3.81 10.33 15.78
CA ASP A 146 -3.77 11.72 15.34
C ASP A 146 -2.91 11.91 14.06
N GLY A 147 -2.65 10.81 13.36
CA GLY A 147 -1.86 10.76 12.13
C GLY A 147 -2.00 9.41 11.44
N ALA A 148 -1.37 9.25 10.28
CA ALA A 148 -1.43 8.01 9.49
C ALA A 148 -1.00 6.80 10.33
N VAL A 149 -1.76 5.70 10.25
CA VAL A 149 -1.39 4.43 10.88
C VAL A 149 -0.46 3.70 9.91
N ASN A 150 0.83 3.70 10.22
CA ASN A 150 1.88 3.17 9.35
C ASN A 150 2.24 1.71 9.64
N ALA A 151 1.86 1.18 10.79
CA ALA A 151 2.20 -0.19 11.18
C ALA A 151 1.09 -0.80 12.02
N VAL A 152 0.77 -2.07 11.76
CA VAL A 152 -0.22 -2.85 12.50
C VAL A 152 0.30 -4.26 12.73
N ALA A 153 -0.06 -4.89 13.84
CA ALA A 153 0.21 -6.30 14.08
C ALA A 153 -0.87 -6.92 14.97
N PHE A 154 -1.16 -8.20 14.72
CA PHE A 154 -1.91 -9.02 15.67
C PHE A 154 -0.99 -9.45 16.81
N LEU A 155 -1.56 -9.62 18.01
CA LEU A 155 -0.91 -10.40 19.06
C LEU A 155 -1.22 -11.89 18.86
N PRO A 156 -0.31 -12.81 19.25
CA PRO A 156 -0.49 -14.26 19.07
C PRO A 156 -1.76 -14.84 19.71
N ASP A 157 -2.32 -14.18 20.74
CA ASP A 157 -3.58 -14.60 21.35
C ASP A 157 -4.80 -14.47 20.41
N GLY A 158 -4.67 -13.70 19.32
CA GLY A 158 -5.75 -13.40 18.38
C GLY A 158 -6.90 -12.59 19.00
N ARG A 159 -6.71 -11.95 20.14
CA ARG A 159 -7.73 -11.11 20.80
C ARG A 159 -7.30 -9.66 20.88
N ARG A 160 -6.01 -9.41 20.71
CA ARG A 160 -5.43 -8.07 20.75
C ARG A 160 -4.73 -7.73 19.43
N ALA A 161 -4.66 -6.43 19.16
CA ALA A 161 -3.91 -5.87 18.05
C ALA A 161 -3.21 -4.58 18.47
N ILE A 162 -2.10 -4.27 17.80
CA ILE A 162 -1.33 -3.06 18.02
C ILE A 162 -1.26 -2.25 16.73
N ALA A 163 -1.35 -0.93 16.85
CA ALA A 163 -1.21 0.02 15.76
C ALA A 163 -0.23 1.14 16.15
N ALA A 164 0.55 1.62 15.20
CA ALA A 164 1.49 2.72 15.39
C ALA A 164 1.53 3.65 14.17
N GLY A 165 1.82 4.93 14.38
CA GLY A 165 1.62 5.92 13.31
C GLY A 165 2.45 7.19 13.38
N ASP A 166 2.05 8.14 12.53
CA ASP A 166 2.70 9.45 12.35
C ASP A 166 2.65 10.33 13.61
N ASP A 167 1.72 10.04 14.52
CA ASP A 167 1.57 10.73 15.80
C ASP A 167 2.60 10.30 16.86
N GLY A 168 3.52 9.39 16.51
CA GLY A 168 4.57 8.89 17.42
C GLY A 168 4.03 8.01 18.56
N SER A 169 2.77 7.60 18.47
CA SER A 169 2.12 6.77 19.48
C SER A 169 1.97 5.32 19.03
N VAL A 170 1.81 4.44 20.02
CA VAL A 170 1.47 3.04 19.81
C VAL A 170 0.22 2.73 20.61
N THR A 171 -0.80 2.16 19.99
CA THR A 171 -2.07 1.87 20.65
C THR A 171 -2.36 0.37 20.62
N LEU A 172 -2.63 -0.21 21.79
CA LEU A 172 -3.04 -1.59 21.97
C LEU A 172 -4.57 -1.66 22.12
N TRP A 173 -5.19 -2.60 21.41
CA TRP A 173 -6.63 -2.74 21.28
C TRP A 173 -7.11 -4.13 21.66
N ALA A 174 -8.33 -4.22 22.21
CA ALA A 174 -9.09 -5.46 22.32
C ALA A 174 -10.00 -5.60 21.09
N LEU A 175 -9.71 -6.59 20.24
CA LEU A 175 -10.42 -6.80 18.98
C LEU A 175 -11.89 -7.21 19.18
N ASP A 176 -12.20 -7.95 20.25
CA ASP A 176 -13.57 -8.41 20.51
C ASP A 176 -14.53 -7.24 20.82
N THR A 177 -14.02 -6.17 21.43
CA THR A 177 -14.85 -5.06 21.95
C THR A 177 -14.64 -3.74 21.21
N GLY A 178 -13.64 -3.65 20.34
CA GLY A 178 -13.27 -2.39 19.71
C GLY A 178 -12.56 -1.39 20.65
N LYS A 179 -12.31 -1.75 21.92
CA LYS A 179 -11.84 -0.80 22.95
C LYS A 179 -10.32 -0.70 23.00
N ARG A 180 -9.83 0.53 23.20
CA ARG A 180 -8.43 0.80 23.52
C ARG A 180 -8.09 0.21 24.89
N LEU A 181 -7.06 -0.61 24.94
CA LEU A 181 -6.49 -1.15 26.17
C LEU A 181 -5.43 -0.21 26.73
N HIS A 182 -4.53 0.29 25.88
CA HIS A 182 -3.46 1.18 26.30
C HIS A 182 -2.93 2.03 25.13
N ARG A 183 -2.35 3.19 25.45
CA ARG A 183 -1.64 4.05 24.48
C ARG A 183 -0.25 4.35 25.03
N PHE A 184 0.76 3.79 24.38
CA PHE A 184 2.15 4.06 24.67
C PHE A 184 2.59 5.34 23.95
N THR A 185 3.39 6.14 24.64
CA THR A 185 3.96 7.39 24.12
C THR A 185 5.46 7.44 24.42
N GLY A 186 6.20 8.20 23.62
CA GLY A 186 7.62 8.43 23.86
C GLY A 186 8.46 8.64 22.60
N HIS A 187 8.04 8.09 21.45
CA HIS A 187 8.66 8.46 20.18
C HIS A 187 8.39 9.94 19.86
N THR A 188 9.39 10.64 19.34
CA THR A 188 9.32 12.08 19.03
C THR A 188 9.13 12.36 17.54
N ALA A 189 9.00 11.32 16.74
CA ALA A 189 8.68 11.37 15.33
C ALA A 189 7.83 10.15 14.95
N LYS A 190 7.43 10.08 13.69
CA LYS A 190 6.59 9.00 13.16
C LYS A 190 7.22 7.63 13.31
N ILE A 191 6.36 6.68 13.67
CA ILE A 191 6.67 5.25 13.72
C ILE A 191 6.34 4.65 12.36
N ASN A 192 7.22 3.79 11.83
CA ASN A 192 7.04 3.18 10.50
C ASN A 192 6.84 1.66 10.56
N HIS A 193 7.24 1.01 11.65
CA HIS A 193 7.11 -0.43 11.79
C HIS A 193 6.81 -0.81 13.24
N VAL A 194 6.08 -1.90 13.40
CA VAL A 194 5.84 -2.57 14.67
C VAL A 194 5.99 -4.07 14.47
N SER A 195 6.67 -4.73 15.41
CA SER A 195 6.77 -6.18 15.48
C SER A 195 6.43 -6.63 16.90
N VAL A 196 5.79 -7.80 17.02
CA VAL A 196 5.43 -8.44 18.29
C VAL A 196 6.29 -9.69 18.43
N SER A 197 6.80 -9.97 19.63
CA SER A 197 7.53 -11.20 19.91
C SER A 197 6.62 -12.42 19.79
N ASP A 198 7.21 -13.58 19.47
CA ASP A 198 6.44 -14.82 19.24
C ASP A 198 5.62 -15.25 20.49
N ASP A 199 6.07 -14.89 21.70
CA ASP A 199 5.35 -15.09 22.96
C ASP A 199 4.23 -14.08 23.24
N GLY A 200 4.13 -13.02 22.42
CA GLY A 200 3.12 -11.96 22.54
C GLY A 200 3.35 -10.98 23.69
N ARG A 201 4.46 -11.08 24.42
CA ARG A 201 4.73 -10.23 25.59
C ARG A 201 5.31 -8.88 25.20
N TRP A 202 6.13 -8.82 24.16
CA TRP A 202 6.87 -7.63 23.79
C TRP A 202 6.41 -7.10 22.43
N ALA A 203 6.39 -5.77 22.30
CA ALA A 203 6.42 -5.13 20.99
C ALA A 203 7.70 -4.34 20.82
N VAL A 204 8.16 -4.21 19.58
CA VAL A 204 9.19 -3.25 19.20
C VAL A 204 8.68 -2.34 18.10
N THR A 205 8.92 -1.05 18.24
CA THR A 205 8.61 -0.04 17.22
C THR A 205 9.86 0.65 16.72
N SER A 206 9.89 1.03 15.45
CA SER A 206 10.99 1.80 14.85
C SER A 206 10.52 3.15 14.30
N SER A 207 11.29 4.19 14.58
CA SER A 207 10.87 5.57 14.35
C SER A 207 11.92 6.42 13.64
N TRP A 208 11.41 7.48 13.01
CA TRP A 208 12.24 8.52 12.41
C TRP A 208 12.94 9.42 13.43
N ASP A 209 12.69 9.24 14.73
CA ASP A 209 13.50 9.84 15.78
C ASP A 209 14.87 9.17 15.95
N ARG A 210 15.18 8.19 15.08
CA ARG A 210 16.43 7.42 15.01
C ARG A 210 16.57 6.38 16.10
N THR A 211 15.47 6.05 16.78
CA THR A 211 15.42 5.01 17.80
C THR A 211 14.45 3.89 17.40
N ALA A 212 14.70 2.70 17.94
CA ALA A 212 13.64 1.73 18.16
C ALA A 212 13.29 1.70 19.65
N ARG A 213 12.07 1.28 20.01
CA ARG A 213 11.62 1.19 21.41
C ARG A 213 10.93 -0.13 21.66
N VAL A 214 11.24 -0.72 22.81
CA VAL A 214 10.62 -1.95 23.29
C VAL A 214 9.47 -1.60 24.25
N TRP A 215 8.37 -2.35 24.19
CA TRP A 215 7.18 -2.17 25.01
C TRP A 215 6.79 -3.49 25.66
N ASP A 216 6.54 -3.49 26.97
CA ASP A 216 5.95 -4.63 27.69
C ASP A 216 4.42 -4.55 27.53
N LEU A 217 3.84 -5.46 26.74
CA LEU A 217 2.40 -5.48 26.43
C LEU A 217 1.56 -6.13 27.55
N GLU A 218 2.21 -6.82 28.48
CA GLU A 218 1.55 -7.39 29.66
C GLU A 218 1.50 -6.36 30.79
N LYS A 219 2.63 -5.72 31.07
CA LYS A 219 2.73 -4.65 32.08
C LYS A 219 2.22 -3.30 31.61
N LEU A 220 1.94 -3.15 30.32
CA LEU A 220 1.53 -1.90 29.69
C LEU A 220 2.53 -0.77 29.99
N ALA A 221 3.82 -1.07 29.84
CA ALA A 221 4.91 -0.17 30.20
C ALA A 221 5.94 -0.04 29.07
N ALA A 222 6.63 1.10 29.05
CA ALA A 222 7.80 1.28 28.20
C ALA A 222 8.96 0.41 28.71
N GLY A 223 9.61 -0.29 27.80
CA GLY A 223 10.92 -0.91 28.00
C GLY A 223 12.04 0.02 27.56
N PRO A 224 13.24 -0.51 27.23
CA PRO A 224 14.37 0.30 26.82
C PRO A 224 14.18 0.96 25.45
N VAL A 225 14.95 2.03 25.26
CA VAL A 225 15.13 2.72 23.98
C VAL A 225 16.42 2.21 23.35
N LEU A 226 16.33 1.75 22.10
CA LEU A 226 17.45 1.23 21.32
C LEU A 226 18.07 2.39 20.53
N GLU A 227 19.16 2.94 21.06
CA GLU A 227 19.87 4.10 20.51
C GLU A 227 21.20 3.71 19.85
N GLY A 228 21.58 4.39 18.77
CA GLY A 228 22.89 4.17 18.12
C GLY A 228 22.90 4.43 16.62
N HIS A 229 21.73 4.41 15.99
CA HIS A 229 21.61 4.73 14.57
C HIS A 229 21.83 6.23 14.29
N LYS A 230 22.42 6.52 13.13
CA LYS A 230 22.69 7.89 12.67
C LYS A 230 21.54 8.47 11.84
N GLY A 231 20.61 7.63 11.42
CA GLY A 231 19.43 7.98 10.62
C GLY A 231 18.15 7.34 11.15
N PRO A 232 17.00 7.66 10.53
CA PRO A 232 15.71 7.03 10.83
C PRO A 232 15.78 5.51 10.91
N VAL A 233 15.17 4.90 11.93
CA VAL A 233 15.01 3.44 12.00
C VAL A 233 13.71 3.09 11.30
N ASN A 234 13.81 2.31 10.23
CA ASN A 234 12.67 2.01 9.36
C ASN A 234 11.99 0.70 9.73
N ALA A 235 12.74 -0.29 10.21
CA ALA A 235 12.19 -1.57 10.64
C ALA A 235 12.93 -2.12 11.86
N ALA A 236 12.23 -2.90 12.68
CA ALA A 236 12.80 -3.63 13.80
C ALA A 236 12.05 -4.95 14.01
N VAL A 237 12.78 -6.03 14.29
CA VAL A 237 12.25 -7.38 14.54
C VAL A 237 12.98 -8.05 15.70
N PHE A 238 12.27 -8.86 16.48
CA PHE A 238 12.89 -9.66 17.54
C PHE A 238 13.73 -10.82 16.99
N SER A 239 14.78 -11.21 17.72
CA SER A 239 15.39 -12.54 17.60
C SER A 239 14.35 -13.63 17.94
N ALA A 240 14.58 -14.87 17.52
CA ALA A 240 13.64 -15.97 17.74
C ALA A 240 13.37 -16.27 19.22
N ASP A 241 14.35 -16.01 20.08
CA ASP A 241 14.25 -16.16 21.55
C ASP A 241 13.76 -14.90 22.27
N ALA A 242 13.47 -13.82 21.53
CA ALA A 242 13.11 -12.51 22.04
C ALA A 242 14.09 -11.90 23.07
N THR A 243 15.36 -12.36 23.10
CA THR A 243 16.39 -11.79 23.98
C THR A 243 17.02 -10.53 23.37
N GLY A 244 16.97 -10.40 22.05
CA GLY A 244 17.46 -9.24 21.33
C GLY A 244 16.54 -8.76 20.21
N VAL A 245 16.97 -7.67 19.59
CA VAL A 245 16.26 -6.96 18.54
C VAL A 245 17.23 -6.61 17.41
N TYR A 246 16.84 -6.92 16.18
CA TYR A 246 17.48 -6.40 14.99
C TYR A 246 16.79 -5.12 14.54
N THR A 247 17.56 -4.06 14.30
CA THR A 247 17.06 -2.76 13.83
C THR A 247 17.69 -2.42 12.49
N ALA A 248 16.88 -2.03 11.51
CA ALA A 248 17.32 -1.61 10.18
C ALA A 248 17.06 -0.12 9.98
N SER A 249 18.09 0.60 9.53
CA SER A 249 18.08 2.05 9.48
C SER A 249 18.36 2.61 8.10
N TYR A 250 17.86 3.83 7.89
CA TYR A 250 18.15 4.67 6.74
C TYR A 250 19.65 5.03 6.64
N ASP A 251 20.42 4.86 7.71
CA ASP A 251 21.89 4.97 7.66
C ASP A 251 22.59 3.79 6.95
N GLY A 252 21.82 2.81 6.48
CA GLY A 252 22.30 1.67 5.71
C GLY A 252 22.88 0.54 6.54
N THR A 253 22.58 0.52 7.85
CA THR A 253 23.04 -0.52 8.76
C THR A 253 21.90 -1.33 9.36
N ILE A 254 22.20 -2.60 9.67
CA ILE A 254 21.42 -3.43 10.58
C ILE A 254 22.22 -3.58 11.87
N GLY A 255 21.64 -3.21 13.01
CA GLY A 255 22.22 -3.40 14.34
C GLY A 255 21.53 -4.53 15.10
N TYR A 256 22.26 -5.17 16.03
CA TYR A 256 21.69 -6.08 17.02
C TYR A 256 21.81 -5.46 18.41
N PHE A 257 20.70 -5.44 19.13
CA PHE A 257 20.54 -4.83 20.44
C PHE A 257 20.01 -5.85 21.44
N GLN A 258 20.45 -5.76 22.70
CA GLN A 258 19.87 -6.54 23.78
C GLN A 258 18.51 -5.94 24.18
N ARG A 259 17.47 -6.77 24.24
CA ARG A 259 16.10 -6.31 24.55
C ARG A 259 15.96 -5.80 25.98
N GLU A 260 16.68 -6.40 26.94
CA GLU A 260 16.51 -6.13 28.37
C GLU A 260 16.94 -4.71 28.75
N ASP A 261 18.16 -4.33 28.39
CA ASP A 261 18.76 -3.05 28.78
C ASP A 261 18.80 -2.04 27.63
N GLY A 262 18.62 -2.50 26.38
CA GLY A 262 18.68 -1.67 25.18
C GLY A 262 20.08 -1.48 24.60
N ASP A 263 21.07 -2.18 25.14
CA ASP A 263 22.46 -2.04 24.72
C ASP A 263 22.69 -2.48 23.28
N PHE A 264 23.43 -1.68 22.53
CA PHE A 264 23.97 -2.09 21.24
C PHE A 264 25.04 -3.17 21.43
N VAL A 265 24.84 -4.33 20.82
CA VAL A 265 25.75 -5.46 20.93
C VAL A 265 26.75 -5.45 19.78
N ARG A 266 26.27 -5.41 18.53
CA ARG A 266 27.13 -5.41 17.33
C ARG A 266 26.39 -4.99 16.06
N PRO A 267 27.11 -4.55 15.01
CA PRO A 267 26.54 -4.48 13.67
C PRO A 267 26.28 -5.89 13.12
N VAL A 268 25.21 -6.03 12.35
CA VAL A 268 24.83 -7.26 11.62
C VAL A 268 25.14 -7.11 10.15
N ALA A 269 24.79 -5.97 9.54
CA ALA A 269 25.05 -5.69 8.13
C ALA A 269 25.35 -4.21 7.91
N GLN A 270 26.18 -3.92 6.92
CA GLN A 270 26.47 -2.56 6.43
C GLN A 270 26.34 -2.53 4.91
N HIS A 271 25.21 -2.02 4.41
CA HIS A 271 24.88 -2.01 2.99
C HIS A 271 25.29 -0.71 2.28
N GLY A 272 25.40 0.39 3.01
CA GLY A 272 25.77 1.72 2.47
C GLY A 272 24.62 2.48 1.81
N TRP A 273 23.50 1.83 1.53
CA TRP A 273 22.22 2.46 1.17
C TRP A 273 21.20 2.23 2.27
N GLY A 274 20.36 3.23 2.56
CA GLY A 274 19.33 3.12 3.58
C GLY A 274 18.46 1.88 3.42
N ILE A 275 18.22 1.19 4.53
CA ILE A 275 17.42 -0.04 4.57
C ILE A 275 16.00 0.34 4.96
N ASN A 276 15.02 -0.04 4.13
CA ASN A 276 13.62 0.33 4.30
C ASN A 276 12.82 -0.74 5.04
N VAL A 277 13.07 -2.01 4.74
CA VAL A 277 12.30 -3.14 5.26
C VAL A 277 13.22 -4.23 5.78
N LEU A 278 12.76 -4.93 6.82
CA LEU A 278 13.46 -6.03 7.46
C LEU A 278 12.43 -7.07 7.93
N ALA A 279 12.68 -8.34 7.66
CA ALA A 279 11.90 -9.44 8.24
C ALA A 279 12.81 -10.60 8.65
N ARG A 280 12.51 -11.24 9.77
CA ARG A 280 13.12 -12.51 10.17
C ARG A 280 12.47 -13.66 9.41
N LEU A 281 13.28 -14.54 8.84
CA LEU A 281 12.82 -15.73 8.16
C LEU A 281 12.41 -16.81 9.18
N PRO A 282 11.43 -17.67 8.86
CA PRO A 282 10.97 -18.72 9.75
C PRO A 282 12.09 -19.73 10.05
N GLY A 283 12.10 -20.26 11.29
CA GLY A 283 12.98 -21.36 11.67
C GLY A 283 14.44 -20.99 11.96
N GLY A 284 14.78 -19.70 12.06
CA GLY A 284 16.13 -19.29 12.47
C GLY A 284 16.30 -17.79 12.63
N GLU A 285 17.57 -17.37 12.59
CA GLU A 285 18.03 -15.99 12.72
C GLU A 285 18.37 -15.35 11.36
N HIS A 286 17.97 -15.94 10.25
CA HIS A 286 18.19 -15.32 8.94
C HIS A 286 17.24 -14.13 8.75
N LEU A 287 17.76 -13.03 8.21
CA LEU A 287 17.02 -11.81 7.98
C LEU A 287 17.00 -11.51 6.48
N VAL A 288 15.82 -11.18 5.95
CA VAL A 288 15.69 -10.59 4.61
C VAL A 288 15.49 -9.08 4.77
N PHE A 289 16.21 -8.29 3.98
CA PHE A 289 16.04 -6.84 3.96
C PHE A 289 15.99 -6.30 2.53
N GLY A 290 15.37 -5.13 2.41
CA GLY A 290 15.27 -4.39 1.15
C GLY A 290 15.70 -2.94 1.34
N ALA A 291 16.47 -2.42 0.39
CA ALA A 291 17.11 -1.11 0.47
C ALA A 291 16.56 -0.08 -0.54
N LEU A 292 16.97 1.17 -0.37
CA LEU A 292 16.56 2.31 -1.22
C LEU A 292 17.03 2.21 -2.66
N ASN A 293 18.14 1.53 -2.92
CA ASN A 293 18.61 1.28 -4.29
C ASN A 293 17.97 0.04 -4.93
N GLY A 294 16.92 -0.52 -4.32
CA GLY A 294 16.23 -1.71 -4.81
C GLY A 294 16.93 -3.03 -4.48
N ALA A 295 18.12 -2.99 -3.86
CA ALA A 295 18.83 -4.20 -3.45
C ALA A 295 18.03 -4.99 -2.41
N ILE A 296 18.05 -6.31 -2.56
CA ILE A 296 17.40 -7.25 -1.66
C ILE A 296 18.43 -8.30 -1.25
N LYS A 297 18.63 -8.46 0.06
CA LYS A 297 19.63 -9.40 0.59
C LYS A 297 19.07 -10.23 1.73
N VAL A 298 19.65 -11.40 1.89
CA VAL A 298 19.44 -12.31 3.02
C VAL A 298 20.76 -12.42 3.77
N VAL A 299 20.73 -12.13 5.06
CA VAL A 299 21.89 -12.17 5.94
C VAL A 299 21.63 -13.11 7.11
N ASP A 300 22.69 -13.73 7.60
CA ASP A 300 22.65 -14.48 8.85
C ASP A 300 22.67 -13.49 10.01
N GLY A 301 21.58 -13.42 10.78
CA GLY A 301 21.44 -12.48 11.89
C GLY A 301 22.48 -12.71 12.98
N ALA A 302 22.87 -13.96 13.25
CA ALA A 302 23.79 -14.34 14.33
C ALA A 302 25.27 -14.03 14.03
N THR A 303 25.67 -14.14 12.77
CA THR A 303 27.07 -13.96 12.33
C THR A 303 27.29 -12.69 11.51
N GLY A 304 26.22 -12.11 10.95
CA GLY A 304 26.28 -10.97 10.03
C GLY A 304 26.73 -11.32 8.61
N LYS A 305 26.83 -12.61 8.27
CA LYS A 305 27.30 -13.04 6.95
C LYS A 305 26.18 -12.91 5.90
N ASP A 306 26.52 -12.37 4.73
CA ASP A 306 25.65 -12.43 3.55
C ASP A 306 25.40 -13.89 3.15
N ILE A 307 24.13 -14.30 3.13
CA ILE A 307 23.69 -15.63 2.69
C ILE A 307 23.33 -15.59 1.21
N ARG A 308 22.62 -14.54 0.79
CA ARG A 308 22.11 -14.42 -0.58
C ARG A 308 21.86 -12.98 -0.96
N GLU A 309 22.07 -12.70 -2.23
CA GLU A 309 21.61 -11.50 -2.91
C GLU A 309 20.56 -11.90 -3.95
N LEU A 310 19.42 -11.22 -3.92
CA LEU A 310 18.34 -11.44 -4.90
C LEU A 310 18.43 -10.35 -5.97
N GLU A 311 17.84 -10.63 -7.13
CA GLU A 311 17.73 -9.64 -8.20
C GLU A 311 17.06 -8.36 -7.67
N ALA A 312 17.75 -7.24 -7.80
CA ALA A 312 17.30 -5.95 -7.30
C ALA A 312 16.04 -5.47 -8.06
N PHE A 313 15.23 -4.66 -7.38
CA PHE A 313 14.22 -3.85 -8.05
C PHE A 313 14.88 -2.60 -8.66
N GLU A 314 14.24 -2.00 -9.66
CA GLU A 314 14.71 -0.73 -10.24
C GLU A 314 14.52 0.45 -9.28
N ARG A 315 13.61 0.29 -8.31
CA ARG A 315 13.22 1.31 -7.34
C ARG A 315 13.28 0.75 -5.91
N PRO A 316 13.22 1.61 -4.87
CA PRO A 316 13.28 1.16 -3.48
C PRO A 316 12.34 -0.01 -3.18
N VAL A 317 12.82 -0.96 -2.37
CA VAL A 317 11.96 -1.97 -1.76
C VAL A 317 11.18 -1.32 -0.62
N LEU A 318 9.86 -1.49 -0.60
CA LEU A 318 8.96 -0.79 0.32
C LEU A 318 8.18 -1.71 1.25
N SER A 319 8.03 -2.98 0.90
CA SER A 319 7.32 -3.95 1.73
C SER A 319 7.92 -5.34 1.59
N VAL A 320 7.82 -6.11 2.66
CA VAL A 320 8.17 -7.53 2.70
C VAL A 320 7.14 -8.27 3.54
N ALA A 321 6.71 -9.43 3.06
CA ALA A 321 5.86 -10.35 3.81
C ALA A 321 6.46 -11.75 3.75
N VAL A 322 6.40 -12.48 4.86
CA VAL A 322 6.98 -13.83 4.97
C VAL A 322 5.96 -14.75 5.62
N VAL A 323 5.82 -15.97 5.11
CA VAL A 323 4.94 -17.00 5.69
C VAL A 323 5.67 -18.34 5.77
N ALA A 324 5.67 -18.96 6.96
CA ALA A 324 6.38 -20.21 7.23
C ALA A 324 5.81 -21.42 6.49
N LYS A 325 4.50 -21.46 6.31
CA LYS A 325 3.79 -22.50 5.56
C LYS A 325 2.89 -21.82 4.54
N PRO A 326 3.13 -21.99 3.24
CA PRO A 326 3.99 -23.02 2.63
C PRO A 326 5.48 -22.66 2.49
N GLY A 327 5.95 -21.56 3.08
CA GLY A 327 7.36 -21.14 3.02
C GLY A 327 7.60 -20.19 1.87
N LEU A 328 7.01 -18.99 1.95
CA LEU A 328 7.05 -17.97 0.90
C LEU A 328 7.55 -16.63 1.44
N VAL A 329 8.12 -15.83 0.54
CA VAL A 329 8.41 -14.41 0.75
C VAL A 329 7.81 -13.60 -0.41
N ALA A 330 7.19 -12.48 -0.10
CA ALA A 330 6.74 -11.50 -1.08
C ALA A 330 7.46 -10.16 -0.82
N LEU A 331 7.88 -9.51 -1.90
CA LEU A 331 8.60 -8.23 -1.89
C LEU A 331 7.87 -7.23 -2.76
N GLY A 332 7.64 -6.02 -2.26
CA GLY A 332 6.94 -4.95 -2.97
C GLY A 332 7.83 -3.73 -3.19
N GLY A 333 7.84 -3.23 -4.43
CA GLY A 333 8.68 -2.11 -4.88
C GLY A 333 7.93 -0.79 -4.99
N ALA A 334 8.70 0.31 -5.05
CA ALA A 334 8.15 1.65 -5.27
C ALA A 334 7.66 1.88 -6.71
N ASP A 335 8.13 1.07 -7.65
CA ASP A 335 7.65 0.97 -9.04
C ASP A 335 6.34 0.18 -9.16
N GLY A 336 5.85 -0.43 -8.09
CA GLY A 336 4.65 -1.27 -8.12
C GLY A 336 4.92 -2.75 -8.37
N THR A 337 6.17 -3.17 -8.54
CA THR A 337 6.51 -4.58 -8.70
C THR A 337 6.25 -5.35 -7.40
N ILE A 338 5.58 -6.49 -7.50
CA ILE A 338 5.44 -7.49 -6.44
C ILE A 338 6.08 -8.78 -6.92
N ARG A 339 7.07 -9.30 -6.20
CA ARG A 339 7.71 -10.58 -6.51
C ARG A 339 7.47 -11.57 -5.37
N VAL A 340 6.94 -12.74 -5.70
CA VAL A 340 6.71 -13.84 -4.74
C VAL A 340 7.73 -14.94 -5.01
N LEU A 341 8.43 -15.38 -3.97
CA LEU A 341 9.47 -16.40 -4.05
C LEU A 341 9.23 -17.52 -3.04
N ARG A 342 9.70 -18.73 -3.38
CA ARG A 342 9.73 -19.87 -2.46
C ARG A 342 10.97 -19.78 -1.56
N LEU A 343 10.81 -19.94 -0.24
CA LEU A 343 11.93 -19.85 0.70
C LEU A 343 12.93 -21.01 0.58
N ALA A 344 12.48 -22.18 0.12
CA ALA A 344 13.31 -23.38 0.02
C ALA A 344 14.49 -23.22 -0.97
N ASP A 345 14.25 -22.52 -2.09
CA ASP A 345 15.21 -22.43 -3.19
C ASP A 345 15.33 -21.02 -3.81
N TRP A 346 14.53 -20.05 -3.32
CA TRP A 346 14.44 -18.69 -3.83
C TRP A 346 13.96 -18.59 -5.28
N SER A 347 13.31 -19.63 -5.79
CA SER A 347 12.64 -19.59 -7.10
C SER A 347 11.50 -18.57 -7.08
N VAL A 348 11.41 -17.76 -8.13
CA VAL A 348 10.28 -16.86 -8.33
C VAL A 348 9.06 -17.71 -8.70
N ILE A 349 8.00 -17.58 -7.92
CA ILE A 349 6.71 -18.23 -8.18
C ILE A 349 5.91 -17.39 -9.16
N GLU A 350 5.87 -16.08 -8.92
CA GLU A 350 5.06 -15.15 -9.69
C GLU A 350 5.59 -13.73 -9.51
N THR A 351 5.42 -12.90 -10.54
CA THR A 351 5.66 -11.46 -10.48
C THR A 351 4.41 -10.72 -10.97
N TYR A 352 3.95 -9.76 -10.18
CA TYR A 352 2.85 -8.87 -10.54
C TYR A 352 3.35 -7.44 -10.62
N GLN A 353 2.93 -6.74 -11.68
CA GLN A 353 3.18 -5.32 -11.82
C GLN A 353 1.90 -4.56 -11.48
N ASN A 354 1.91 -3.82 -10.37
CA ASN A 354 0.88 -2.85 -10.06
C ASN A 354 1.14 -1.58 -10.88
N PRO A 355 0.32 -1.23 -11.90
CA PRO A 355 0.53 -0.02 -12.68
C PRO A 355 0.11 1.25 -11.92
N TYR A 356 -0.48 1.11 -10.72
CA TYR A 356 -1.09 2.21 -9.96
C TYR A 356 -0.18 2.82 -8.89
N GLY A 357 1.05 2.33 -8.78
CA GLY A 357 2.10 2.93 -7.96
C GLY A 357 2.65 1.99 -6.88
N PRO A 358 3.26 2.56 -5.83
CA PRO A 358 4.09 1.82 -4.90
C PRO A 358 3.30 0.81 -4.06
N VAL A 359 3.98 -0.27 -3.68
CA VAL A 359 3.43 -1.31 -2.78
C VAL A 359 3.97 -1.10 -1.37
N TRP A 360 3.19 -0.41 -0.54
CA TRP A 360 3.57 -0.05 0.83
C TRP A 360 3.27 -1.14 1.85
N ALA A 361 2.30 -2.01 1.57
CA ALA A 361 1.91 -3.06 2.49
C ALA A 361 1.67 -4.36 1.75
N LEU A 362 2.08 -5.48 2.36
CA LEU A 362 1.90 -6.84 1.88
C LEU A 362 1.55 -7.75 3.05
N ALA A 363 0.63 -8.69 2.82
CA ALA A 363 0.43 -9.82 3.72
C ALA A 363 -0.14 -11.01 2.95
N PHE A 364 0.41 -12.21 3.18
CA PHE A 364 -0.13 -13.42 2.57
C PHE A 364 -1.54 -13.70 3.10
N ALA A 365 -2.47 -13.98 2.19
CA ALA A 365 -3.77 -14.50 2.55
C ALA A 365 -3.61 -15.92 3.16
N PRO A 366 -4.61 -16.41 3.92
CA PRO A 366 -4.57 -17.75 4.49
C PRO A 366 -4.26 -18.81 3.43
N GLY A 367 -3.28 -19.68 3.71
CA GLY A 367 -2.85 -20.75 2.79
C GLY A 367 -1.77 -20.34 1.76
N GLY A 368 -1.42 -19.06 1.65
CA GLY A 368 -0.33 -18.59 0.79
C GLY A 368 -0.60 -18.67 -0.72
N THR A 369 -1.85 -18.89 -1.11
CA THR A 369 -2.29 -18.93 -2.52
C THR A 369 -2.67 -17.56 -3.07
N ALA A 370 -2.88 -16.57 -2.19
CA ALA A 370 -3.17 -15.19 -2.54
C ALA A 370 -2.42 -14.22 -1.62
N LEU A 371 -2.40 -12.94 -2.00
CA LEU A 371 -1.69 -11.86 -1.33
C LEU A 371 -2.60 -10.64 -1.21
N TYR A 372 -2.72 -10.10 -0.01
CA TYR A 372 -3.25 -8.76 0.20
C TYR A 372 -2.14 -7.75 -0.01
N PHE A 373 -2.39 -6.72 -0.81
CA PHE A 373 -1.47 -5.60 -0.98
C PHE A 373 -2.16 -4.25 -0.91
N GLY A 374 -1.40 -3.25 -0.48
CA GLY A 374 -1.87 -1.87 -0.31
C GLY A 374 -0.84 -0.85 -0.77
N GLY A 375 -1.32 0.32 -1.17
CA GLY A 375 -0.50 1.40 -1.70
C GLY A 375 -1.26 2.73 -1.70
N LEU A 376 -1.25 3.43 -2.84
CA LEU A 376 -1.94 4.73 -2.97
C LEU A 376 -3.46 4.63 -2.86
N ASP A 377 -4.05 3.50 -3.23
CA ASP A 377 -5.48 3.28 -3.16
C ASP A 377 -6.01 3.25 -1.71
N ASP A 378 -7.30 3.57 -1.54
CA ASP A 378 -8.00 3.57 -0.26
C ASP A 378 -8.73 2.26 0.06
N PHE A 379 -8.31 1.18 -0.60
CA PHE A 379 -8.76 -0.17 -0.34
C PHE A 379 -7.57 -1.12 -0.45
N VAL A 380 -7.71 -2.31 0.13
CA VAL A 380 -6.71 -3.37 0.02
C VAL A 380 -7.07 -4.24 -1.17
N THR A 381 -6.11 -4.52 -2.04
CA THR A 381 -6.30 -5.41 -3.18
C THR A 381 -5.98 -6.84 -2.77
N LEU A 382 -6.86 -7.78 -3.13
CA LEU A 382 -6.55 -9.22 -3.07
C LEU A 382 -6.05 -9.68 -4.44
N TRP A 383 -4.86 -10.29 -4.47
CA TRP A 383 -4.27 -10.83 -5.68
C TRP A 383 -4.01 -12.32 -5.55
N GLN A 384 -4.59 -13.11 -6.47
CA GLN A 384 -4.36 -14.55 -6.57
C GLN A 384 -2.96 -14.84 -7.13
N ILE A 385 -2.15 -15.59 -6.37
CA ILE A 385 -0.81 -16.04 -6.78
C ILE A 385 -0.92 -17.36 -7.54
N THR A 386 -1.61 -18.35 -6.96
CA THR A 386 -1.70 -19.71 -7.53
C THR A 386 -2.93 -20.49 -7.04
N PRO A 387 -3.60 -21.30 -7.88
CA PRO A 387 -3.48 -21.32 -9.33
C PRO A 387 -4.00 -19.99 -9.91
N ARG A 388 -3.47 -19.58 -11.05
CA ARG A 388 -3.90 -18.37 -11.75
C ARG A 388 -4.29 -18.74 -13.18
N ALA A 389 -5.45 -18.29 -13.64
CA ALA A 389 -5.77 -18.41 -15.06
C ALA A 389 -4.89 -17.43 -15.87
N PRO A 390 -4.45 -17.76 -17.09
CA PRO A 390 -3.85 -16.78 -17.98
C PRO A 390 -4.75 -15.54 -18.08
N PHE A 391 -4.18 -14.35 -17.87
CA PHE A 391 -4.90 -13.08 -17.90
C PHE A 391 -6.00 -12.91 -16.82
N GLU A 392 -5.92 -13.64 -15.71
CA GLU A 392 -6.85 -13.44 -14.59
C GLU A 392 -6.83 -11.97 -14.14
N HIS A 393 -8.01 -11.35 -14.24
CA HIS A 393 -8.22 -9.94 -13.97
C HIS A 393 -8.15 -9.67 -12.47
N VAL A 394 -7.30 -8.73 -12.08
CA VAL A 394 -7.38 -8.09 -10.77
C VAL A 394 -8.45 -7.01 -10.85
N GLU A 395 -9.47 -7.08 -10.01
CA GLU A 395 -10.55 -6.09 -9.99
C GLU A 395 -9.99 -4.69 -9.69
N ASN A 396 -10.07 -3.82 -10.69
CA ASN A 396 -9.57 -2.46 -10.62
C ASN A 396 -10.64 -1.49 -11.14
N ALA A 397 -11.03 -0.51 -10.33
CA ALA A 397 -11.94 0.55 -10.73
C ALA A 397 -11.16 1.67 -11.43
N PHE A 398 -11.69 2.15 -12.56
CA PHE A 398 -11.14 3.27 -13.32
C PHE A 398 -12.19 4.40 -13.50
N PRO A 399 -11.75 5.67 -13.57
CA PRO A 399 -10.39 6.15 -13.34
C PRO A 399 -9.96 6.07 -11.87
N ARG A 400 -8.67 5.83 -11.62
CA ARG A 400 -8.10 5.85 -10.26
C ARG A 400 -7.96 7.30 -9.77
N ARG A 401 -8.12 7.50 -8.47
CA ARG A 401 -8.08 8.84 -7.82
C ARG A 401 -6.86 9.68 -8.20
N PHE A 402 -5.69 9.06 -8.37
CA PHE A 402 -4.42 9.75 -8.67
C PHE A 402 -4.01 9.70 -10.14
N GLN A 403 -4.80 9.05 -10.99
CA GLN A 403 -4.50 8.89 -12.42
C GLN A 403 -5.45 9.72 -13.28
N LEU A 404 -5.52 11.01 -12.98
CA LEU A 404 -6.10 11.97 -13.90
C LEU A 404 -5.05 12.30 -14.96
N THR A 405 -5.18 11.70 -16.13
CA THR A 405 -4.32 11.97 -17.28
C THR A 405 -5.14 12.64 -18.37
N GLY A 406 -4.69 13.83 -18.76
CA GLY A 406 -5.29 14.60 -19.85
C GLY A 406 -4.57 15.94 -19.99
N ALA A 407 -3.90 16.15 -21.12
CA ALA A 407 -3.59 17.51 -21.55
C ALA A 407 -4.93 18.13 -21.96
N THR A 408 -5.36 19.14 -21.22
CA THR A 408 -6.61 19.84 -21.45
C THR A 408 -6.38 21.30 -21.14
N ASP A 409 -6.98 22.18 -21.94
CA ASP A 409 -7.00 23.61 -21.67
C ASP A 409 -8.17 24.03 -20.80
N ASP A 410 -9.12 23.11 -20.52
CA ASP A 410 -10.23 23.34 -19.60
C ASP A 410 -9.72 23.65 -18.18
N PRO A 411 -10.00 24.86 -17.64
CA PRO A 411 -9.64 25.23 -16.28
C PRO A 411 -10.24 24.31 -15.21
N ILE A 412 -11.43 23.72 -15.44
CA ILE A 412 -12.08 22.84 -14.47
C ILE A 412 -11.32 21.51 -14.37
N ALA A 413 -11.01 20.89 -15.50
CA ALA A 413 -10.17 19.68 -15.51
C ALA A 413 -8.75 19.93 -14.99
N LYS A 414 -8.13 21.10 -15.27
CA LYS A 414 -6.86 21.51 -14.63
C LYS A 414 -7.00 21.59 -13.10
N GLY A 415 -8.13 22.09 -12.62
CA GLY A 415 -8.45 22.18 -11.20
C GLY A 415 -8.67 20.82 -10.54
N GLU A 416 -9.34 19.90 -11.24
CA GLU A 416 -9.53 18.52 -10.79
C GLU A 416 -8.19 17.81 -10.56
N ILE A 417 -7.22 18.01 -11.45
CA ILE A 417 -5.86 17.49 -11.29
C ILE A 417 -5.20 18.06 -10.02
N GLN A 418 -5.36 19.35 -9.75
CA GLN A 418 -4.84 19.93 -8.50
C GLN A 418 -5.54 19.35 -7.27
N PHE A 419 -6.86 19.16 -7.33
CA PHE A 419 -7.63 18.53 -6.25
C PHE A 419 -7.13 17.10 -6.00
N ALA A 420 -6.98 16.29 -7.04
CA ALA A 420 -6.46 14.93 -6.95
C ALA A 420 -5.11 14.90 -6.23
N ARG A 421 -4.20 15.81 -6.56
CA ARG A 421 -2.83 15.85 -6.02
C ARG A 421 -2.74 16.40 -4.60
N LYS A 422 -3.54 17.42 -4.25
CA LYS A 422 -3.38 18.20 -3.01
C LYS A 422 -4.42 17.89 -1.94
N CYS A 423 -5.63 17.52 -2.36
CA CYS A 423 -6.80 17.48 -1.49
C CYS A 423 -7.43 16.10 -1.40
N SER A 424 -7.45 15.32 -2.48
CA SER A 424 -8.26 14.10 -2.59
C SER A 424 -7.84 12.96 -1.64
N VAL A 425 -6.62 13.01 -1.11
CA VAL A 425 -6.14 12.08 -0.07
C VAL A 425 -6.89 12.36 1.24
N CYS A 426 -6.95 13.63 1.64
CA CYS A 426 -7.45 14.05 2.95
C CYS A 426 -8.92 14.45 2.92
N HIS A 427 -9.52 14.66 1.76
CA HIS A 427 -10.84 15.25 1.68
C HIS A 427 -11.72 14.55 0.65
N THR A 428 -13.02 14.55 0.92
CA THR A 428 -14.07 14.19 -0.02
C THR A 428 -14.82 15.43 -0.48
N LEU A 429 -15.41 15.37 -1.67
CA LEU A 429 -16.33 16.39 -2.19
C LEU A 429 -17.79 16.07 -1.83
N LYS A 430 -18.05 14.87 -1.29
CA LYS A 430 -19.38 14.40 -0.89
C LYS A 430 -19.70 14.74 0.58
N PRO A 431 -20.99 14.85 0.97
CA PRO A 431 -21.37 15.23 2.33
C PRO A 431 -20.87 14.28 3.42
N ASP A 432 -20.79 12.98 3.13
CA ASP A 432 -20.67 11.86 4.07
C ASP A 432 -19.27 11.65 4.67
N GLY A 433 -18.31 12.55 4.46
CA GLY A 433 -16.98 12.51 5.06
C GLY A 433 -16.07 11.35 4.61
N ARG A 434 -16.62 10.23 4.13
CA ARG A 434 -15.98 9.02 3.57
C ARG A 434 -14.70 8.59 4.31
N ASN A 435 -14.75 8.59 5.64
CA ASN A 435 -13.63 8.17 6.48
C ASN A 435 -12.32 8.90 6.17
N ARG A 436 -12.36 10.18 5.81
CA ARG A 436 -11.17 10.95 5.44
C ARG A 436 -10.44 11.55 6.63
N ALA A 437 -9.14 11.75 6.46
CA ALA A 437 -8.28 12.41 7.45
C ALA A 437 -8.71 13.88 7.72
N GLY A 438 -9.22 14.56 6.70
CA GLY A 438 -9.74 15.92 6.73
C GLY A 438 -11.27 15.98 6.60
N PRO A 439 -11.90 17.12 6.94
CA PRO A 439 -13.35 17.29 6.81
C PRO A 439 -13.77 17.30 5.33
N THR A 440 -15.04 17.04 5.04
CA THR A 440 -15.58 17.18 3.68
C THR A 440 -15.44 18.61 3.15
N LEU A 441 -15.14 18.77 1.86
CA LEU A 441 -15.19 20.07 1.16
C LEU A 441 -16.57 20.32 0.50
N HIS A 442 -17.54 19.44 0.69
CA HIS A 442 -18.91 19.66 0.22
C HIS A 442 -19.46 20.99 0.74
N ASN A 443 -20.02 21.80 -0.15
CA ASN A 443 -20.48 23.17 0.11
C ASN A 443 -19.46 23.99 0.91
N ILE A 444 -18.19 23.96 0.51
CA ILE A 444 -17.14 24.69 1.25
C ILE A 444 -17.31 26.20 1.17
N PHE A 445 -17.71 26.76 0.02
CA PHE A 445 -17.78 28.21 -0.15
C PHE A 445 -18.94 28.82 0.66
N GLY A 446 -18.63 29.83 1.48
CA GLY A 446 -19.54 30.44 2.43
C GLY A 446 -19.61 29.74 3.79
N ARG A 447 -18.99 28.57 3.94
CA ARG A 447 -18.96 27.84 5.21
C ARG A 447 -17.91 28.42 6.14
N ARG A 448 -18.25 28.60 7.42
CA ARG A 448 -17.29 28.97 8.46
C ARG A 448 -16.31 27.82 8.72
N ILE A 449 -15.06 28.13 9.05
CA ILE A 449 -14.10 27.10 9.45
C ILE A 449 -14.56 26.35 10.70
N ALA A 450 -14.15 25.09 10.82
CA ALA A 450 -14.43 24.26 12.01
C ALA A 450 -15.92 23.97 12.30
N THR A 451 -16.79 23.95 11.29
CA THR A 451 -18.25 23.71 11.45
C THR A 451 -18.77 22.42 10.83
N VAL A 452 -17.91 21.51 10.33
CA VAL A 452 -18.41 20.21 9.85
C VAL A 452 -18.72 19.32 11.05
N ASP A 453 -19.98 18.91 11.15
CA ASP A 453 -20.45 18.04 12.22
C ASP A 453 -19.69 16.71 12.26
N GLY A 454 -19.39 16.24 13.46
CA GLY A 454 -18.67 14.98 13.68
C GLY A 454 -17.17 15.02 13.39
N TYR A 455 -16.62 16.09 12.80
CA TYR A 455 -15.18 16.20 12.58
C TYR A 455 -14.45 16.81 13.80
N PRO A 456 -13.40 16.15 14.33
CA PRO A 456 -12.70 16.63 15.53
C PRO A 456 -11.72 17.76 15.19
N TYR A 457 -12.20 19.00 15.21
CA TYR A 457 -11.36 20.20 15.07
C TYR A 457 -10.56 20.52 16.34
N SER A 458 -9.32 20.96 16.18
CA SER A 458 -8.49 21.49 17.26
C SER A 458 -9.08 22.76 17.87
N LYS A 459 -8.75 23.04 19.14
CA LYS A 459 -9.22 24.25 19.84
C LYS A 459 -8.86 25.53 19.05
N GLY A 460 -7.63 25.64 18.57
CA GLY A 460 -7.18 26.79 17.79
C GLY A 460 -8.00 27.03 16.53
N LEU A 461 -8.41 25.98 15.80
CA LEU A 461 -9.25 26.15 14.60
C LEU A 461 -10.67 26.61 14.94
N ARG A 462 -11.22 26.24 16.09
CA ARG A 462 -12.57 26.63 16.53
C ARG A 462 -12.67 28.09 16.95
N GLU A 463 -11.56 28.67 17.40
CA GLU A 463 -11.49 30.07 17.86
C GLU A 463 -11.31 31.06 16.70
N LEU A 464 -10.95 30.58 15.50
CA LEU A 464 -10.81 31.41 14.31
C LEU A 464 -12.17 31.80 13.73
N ASP A 465 -12.24 33.02 13.20
CA ASP A 465 -13.40 33.55 12.48
C ASP A 465 -13.09 33.69 10.99
N ILE A 466 -12.84 32.54 10.33
CA ILE A 466 -12.58 32.47 8.89
C ILE A 466 -13.83 31.89 8.22
N VAL A 467 -14.30 32.57 7.17
CA VAL A 467 -15.29 32.05 6.24
C VAL A 467 -14.57 31.64 4.97
N TRP A 468 -14.83 30.41 4.49
CA TRP A 468 -14.24 29.90 3.26
C TRP A 468 -14.83 30.62 2.04
N THR A 469 -14.16 31.67 1.59
CA THR A 469 -14.35 32.31 0.28
C THR A 469 -13.26 31.86 -0.69
N GLU A 470 -13.42 32.17 -1.99
CA GLU A 470 -12.37 31.96 -3.00
C GLU A 470 -11.02 32.56 -2.56
N GLU A 471 -11.05 33.76 -2.00
CA GLU A 471 -9.87 34.47 -1.51
C GLU A 471 -9.21 33.73 -0.33
N THR A 472 -9.98 33.30 0.66
CA THR A 472 -9.42 32.59 1.82
C THR A 472 -8.88 31.19 1.47
N VAL A 473 -9.54 30.49 0.54
CA VAL A 473 -9.03 29.23 -0.01
C VAL A 473 -7.75 29.49 -0.80
N ALA A 474 -7.69 30.53 -1.66
CA ALA A 474 -6.47 30.91 -2.37
C ALA A 474 -5.31 31.21 -1.42
N LYS A 475 -5.57 32.01 -0.38
CA LYS A 475 -4.60 32.38 0.66
C LYS A 475 -4.05 31.16 1.39
N LEU A 476 -4.87 30.13 1.64
CA LEU A 476 -4.39 28.87 2.22
C LEU A 476 -3.30 28.23 1.38
N PHE A 477 -3.42 28.22 0.05
CA PHE A 477 -2.41 27.63 -0.83
C PHE A 477 -1.26 28.59 -1.16
N GLU A 478 -1.48 29.89 -1.09
CA GLU A 478 -0.44 30.91 -1.28
C GLU A 478 0.52 31.00 -0.08
N LEU A 479 -0.06 31.07 1.12
CA LEU A 479 0.65 31.21 2.40
C LEU A 479 1.01 29.88 3.05
N GLY A 480 0.26 28.82 2.72
CA GLY A 480 0.20 27.57 3.46
C GLY A 480 1.54 26.91 3.73
N PRO A 481 1.57 25.94 4.67
CA PRO A 481 2.81 25.41 5.19
C PRO A 481 3.66 24.85 4.06
N ASP A 482 4.87 25.40 3.95
CA ASP A 482 5.96 24.88 3.14
C ASP A 482 6.91 24.00 3.97
N LYS A 483 6.62 23.85 5.26
CA LYS A 483 7.28 22.93 6.19
C LYS A 483 6.28 22.07 6.94
N PHE A 484 6.66 20.82 7.16
CA PHE A 484 5.88 19.90 7.97
C PHE A 484 5.83 20.41 9.42
N THR A 485 4.62 20.48 9.99
CA THR A 485 4.40 20.84 11.39
C THR A 485 3.98 19.57 12.13
N PRO A 486 4.79 19.03 13.05
CA PRO A 486 4.42 17.86 13.84
C PRO A 486 3.07 18.04 14.54
N GLY A 487 2.20 17.03 14.49
CA GLY A 487 0.83 17.08 15.04
C GLY A 487 -0.19 17.83 14.20
N SER A 488 0.22 18.48 13.09
CA SER A 488 -0.74 19.01 12.10
C SER A 488 -1.26 17.91 11.19
N LYS A 489 -2.59 17.85 11.03
CA LYS A 489 -3.26 17.00 10.02
C LYS A 489 -3.08 17.52 8.59
N MET A 490 -2.62 18.77 8.44
CA MET A 490 -2.47 19.42 7.15
C MET A 490 -1.05 19.20 6.59
N PRO A 491 -0.91 18.57 5.40
CA PRO A 491 0.40 18.35 4.78
C PRO A 491 0.92 19.64 4.12
N LEU A 492 2.04 19.55 3.41
CA LEU A 492 2.57 20.68 2.62
C LEU A 492 1.60 21.07 1.52
N GLN A 493 1.01 22.26 1.63
CA GLN A 493 -0.04 22.70 0.70
C GLN A 493 0.38 23.81 -0.24
N LYS A 494 1.51 24.51 -0.01
CA LYS A 494 1.91 25.67 -0.81
C LYS A 494 1.87 25.40 -2.33
N MET A 495 1.24 26.31 -3.07
CA MET A 495 1.07 26.29 -4.51
C MET A 495 1.46 27.66 -5.06
N THR A 496 2.67 27.78 -5.59
CA THR A 496 3.23 29.07 -6.00
C THR A 496 2.65 29.59 -7.32
N ASN A 497 2.23 28.69 -8.22
CA ASN A 497 1.61 29.06 -9.50
C ASN A 497 0.17 29.59 -9.29
N PRO A 498 -0.11 30.87 -9.60
CA PRO A 498 -1.45 31.46 -9.46
C PRO A 498 -2.52 30.82 -10.35
N GLU A 499 -2.18 30.38 -11.56
CA GLU A 499 -3.13 29.76 -12.49
C GLU A 499 -3.60 28.40 -11.97
N GLN A 500 -2.68 27.60 -11.41
CA GLN A 500 -3.04 26.33 -10.77
C GLN A 500 -3.95 26.54 -9.55
N ARG A 501 -3.68 27.59 -8.76
CA ARG A 501 -4.55 27.96 -7.63
C ARG A 501 -5.94 28.36 -8.11
N ALA A 502 -6.03 29.21 -9.12
CA ALA A 502 -7.30 29.64 -9.70
C ALA A 502 -8.10 28.46 -10.27
N ALA A 503 -7.44 27.56 -10.99
CA ALA A 503 -8.05 26.35 -11.52
C ALA A 503 -8.61 25.45 -10.41
N LEU A 504 -7.85 25.21 -9.32
CA LEU A 504 -8.34 24.45 -8.17
C LEU A 504 -9.60 25.08 -7.57
N ILE A 505 -9.61 26.40 -7.38
CA ILE A 505 -10.76 27.12 -6.82
C ILE A 505 -11.97 26.98 -7.74
N ALA A 506 -11.80 27.19 -9.05
CA ALA A 506 -12.86 27.04 -10.03
C ALA A 506 -13.47 25.63 -10.02
N PHE A 507 -12.62 24.60 -9.98
CA PHE A 507 -13.07 23.20 -9.84
C PHE A 507 -13.85 22.98 -8.55
N LEU A 508 -13.34 23.44 -7.41
CA LEU A 508 -14.03 23.30 -6.13
C LEU A 508 -15.41 23.97 -6.15
N LYS A 509 -15.56 25.13 -6.82
CA LYS A 509 -16.87 25.81 -6.89
C LYS A 509 -17.91 24.92 -7.57
N VAL A 510 -17.54 24.31 -8.69
CA VAL A 510 -18.44 23.42 -9.44
C VAL A 510 -18.66 22.11 -8.69
N ALA A 511 -17.58 21.49 -8.22
CA ALA A 511 -17.61 20.12 -7.71
C ALA A 511 -18.14 20.00 -6.26
N THR A 512 -18.24 21.12 -5.53
CA THR A 512 -18.71 21.13 -4.15
C THR A 512 -20.13 21.66 -3.99
N THR A 513 -20.75 22.22 -5.03
CA THR A 513 -22.14 22.69 -5.01
C THR A 513 -23.09 21.65 -5.59
N GLY A 514 -23.96 21.08 -4.77
CA GLY A 514 -25.12 20.29 -5.22
C GLY A 514 -25.02 18.78 -5.02
N ASP A 515 -26.08 18.19 -4.47
CA ASP A 515 -26.31 16.75 -4.43
C ASP A 515 -26.46 16.21 -5.86
N GLY A 516 -25.44 15.52 -6.37
CA GLY A 516 -25.61 14.48 -7.40
C GLY A 516 -26.19 14.89 -8.76
N ALA A 517 -25.93 16.08 -9.29
CA ALA A 517 -26.15 16.33 -10.71
C ALA A 517 -25.01 15.70 -11.52
N ALA A 518 -25.34 14.73 -12.36
CA ALA A 518 -24.46 14.27 -13.43
C ALA A 518 -23.88 15.50 -14.16
N LEU A 519 -22.59 15.47 -14.45
CA LEU A 519 -22.00 16.38 -15.43
C LEU A 519 -22.89 16.34 -16.68
N PRO A 520 -23.27 17.50 -17.27
CA PRO A 520 -24.09 17.48 -18.46
C PRO A 520 -23.36 16.69 -19.54
N ASP A 521 -24.02 15.64 -20.02
CA ASP A 521 -23.55 14.83 -21.14
C ASP A 521 -23.51 15.75 -22.37
N GLU A 522 -22.31 16.16 -22.78
CA GLU A 522 -22.05 17.16 -23.82
C GLU A 522 -22.38 16.66 -25.25
N LYS A 523 -23.35 15.75 -25.37
CA LYS A 523 -23.81 15.16 -26.64
C LYS A 523 -25.29 15.39 -26.96
N ALA A 524 -26.07 16.01 -26.07
CA ALA A 524 -27.48 16.30 -26.36
C ALA A 524 -27.72 17.61 -27.14
N ASP A 525 -26.78 18.57 -27.11
CA ASP A 525 -27.04 19.93 -27.62
C ASP A 525 -26.55 20.19 -29.06
N ARG A 526 -26.13 19.15 -29.78
CA ARG A 526 -25.78 19.25 -31.22
C ARG A 526 -26.94 18.94 -32.17
N ASN A 527 -28.06 18.42 -31.69
CA ASN A 527 -29.21 18.09 -32.55
C ASN A 527 -30.34 19.13 -32.54
N GLU A 528 -30.37 20.11 -31.64
CA GLU A 528 -31.43 21.15 -31.65
C GLU A 528 -31.06 22.45 -32.40
N LYS A 529 -29.79 22.63 -32.80
CA LYS A 529 -29.36 23.79 -33.59
C LYS A 529 -29.30 23.57 -35.11
N ALA A 530 -29.68 22.39 -35.59
CA ALA A 530 -29.73 22.08 -37.03
C ALA A 530 -31.13 22.26 -37.68
N GLU A 531 -32.19 22.49 -36.89
CA GLU A 531 -33.57 22.61 -37.41
C GLU A 531 -34.21 24.01 -37.33
N ARG A 532 -33.46 25.06 -36.97
CA ARG A 532 -33.99 26.44 -36.99
C ARG A 532 -33.03 27.45 -37.60
N GLY A 533 -33.26 27.75 -38.89
CA GLY A 533 -32.67 28.85 -39.66
C GLY A 533 -32.31 28.43 -41.09
N SER A 534 -33.29 28.24 -42.00
CA SER A 534 -33.92 29.25 -42.91
C SER A 534 -32.97 29.77 -44.00
N PRO A 535 -33.45 30.06 -45.23
CA PRO A 535 -34.68 30.80 -45.56
C PRO A 535 -35.94 29.95 -45.74
#